data_AF-A0A2P5D692-F1
#
_entry.id   AF-A0A2P5D692-F1
#
_cell.length_a   1.000
_cell.length_b   1.000
_cell.length_c   1.000
_cell.angle_alpha   90.00
_cell.angle_beta   90.00
_cell.angle_gamma   90.00
#
_symmetry.space_group_name_H-M   'P 1'
#
loop_
_entity.id
_entity.type
_entity.pdbx_description
1 polymer ?
#
loop_
_entity_poly.entity_id
_entity_poly.type
_entity_poly.pdbx_seq_one_letter_code
_entity_poly.pdbx_strand_id
1 'polypeptide(L)'
;MDMEIVSSTTAADHDAIAIAVEDYQAGCSTPTRPEHRIPARSLPPPPPKKKKRSPFAAGKKRVMPKNGYFNPPDLEELFAMAPRPGPGPAWRLLHA
;
A
#
# COMPACT_ATOMS: atom_id res chain seq x y z
N MET A 1 -15.54 -42.25 6.23
CA MET A 1 -15.39 -40.85 6.63
C MET A 1 -16.39 -40.06 5.83
N ASP A 2 -17.57 -39.97 6.43
CA ASP A 2 -18.82 -39.61 5.80
C ASP A 2 -18.82 -38.16 5.34
N MET A 3 -19.51 -37.93 4.23
CA MET A 3 -19.67 -36.67 3.53
C MET A 3 -20.64 -35.74 4.29
N GLU A 4 -20.56 -35.71 5.63
CA GLU A 4 -21.49 -35.05 6.57
C GLU A 4 -21.04 -33.65 7.01
N ILE A 5 -20.13 -33.01 6.28
CA ILE A 5 -19.75 -31.62 6.56
C ILE A 5 -20.62 -30.63 5.76
N VAL A 6 -21.26 -31.08 4.67
CA VAL A 6 -22.19 -30.28 3.83
C VAL A 6 -23.64 -30.51 4.29
N SER A 7 -24.00 -30.12 5.52
CA SER A 7 -25.43 -30.01 5.91
C SER A 7 -25.66 -29.17 7.17
N SER A 8 -24.62 -28.81 7.92
CA SER A 8 -24.78 -28.10 9.20
C SER A 8 -24.89 -26.58 9.10
N THR A 9 -25.10 -26.01 7.90
CA THR A 9 -25.38 -24.57 7.79
C THR A 9 -26.81 -24.32 8.29
N THR A 10 -26.92 -23.81 9.51
CA THR A 10 -28.21 -23.39 10.08
C THR A 10 -28.75 -22.23 9.22
N ALA A 11 -30.08 -22.05 9.17
CA ALA A 11 -30.70 -20.98 8.39
C ALA A 11 -30.08 -19.60 8.72
N ALA A 12 -29.69 -19.38 9.98
CA ALA A 12 -28.99 -18.17 10.42
C ALA A 12 -27.59 -18.01 9.78
N ASP A 13 -26.87 -19.11 9.57
CA ASP A 13 -25.56 -19.10 8.91
C ASP A 13 -25.72 -18.90 7.41
N HIS A 14 -26.77 -19.47 6.79
CA HIS A 14 -27.04 -19.28 5.37
C HIS A 14 -27.43 -17.82 5.06
N ASP A 15 -28.18 -17.16 5.94
CA ASP A 15 -28.51 -15.74 5.83
C ASP A 15 -27.26 -14.87 6.06
N ALA A 16 -26.42 -15.19 7.05
CA ALA A 16 -25.17 -14.46 7.28
C ALA A 16 -24.18 -14.63 6.11
N ILE A 17 -24.10 -15.83 5.53
CA ILE A 17 -23.31 -16.12 4.33
C ILE A 17 -23.90 -15.38 3.13
N ALA A 18 -25.23 -15.34 2.96
CA ALA A 18 -25.87 -14.59 1.89
C ALA A 18 -25.61 -13.08 2.00
N ILE A 19 -25.74 -12.49 3.20
CA ILE A 19 -25.43 -11.07 3.45
C ILE A 19 -23.96 -10.79 3.19
N ALA A 20 -23.04 -11.64 3.66
CA ALA A 20 -21.61 -11.48 3.41
C ALA A 20 -21.23 -11.67 1.93
N VAL A 21 -21.91 -12.57 1.20
CA VAL A 21 -21.71 -12.79 -0.25
C VAL A 21 -22.25 -11.62 -1.07
N GLU A 22 -23.41 -11.06 -0.69
CA GLU A 22 -23.95 -9.84 -1.29
C GLU A 22 -23.05 -8.62 -1.02
N ASP A 23 -22.56 -8.46 0.21
CA ASP A 23 -21.62 -7.38 0.57
C ASP A 23 -20.28 -7.52 -0.18
N TYR A 24 -19.79 -8.75 -0.39
CA TYR A 24 -18.58 -8.99 -1.18
C TYR A 24 -18.81 -8.75 -2.68
N GLN A 25 -20.01 -9.06 -3.20
CA GLN A 25 -20.39 -8.75 -4.59
C GLN A 25 -20.62 -7.25 -4.81
N ALA A 26 -21.05 -6.52 -3.79
CA ALA A 26 -21.28 -5.07 -3.87
C ALA A 26 -19.99 -4.25 -4.08
N GLY A 27 -18.82 -4.84 -3.82
CA GLY A 27 -17.51 -4.24 -4.06
C GLY A 27 -17.24 -2.96 -3.25
N CYS A 28 -16.09 -2.33 -3.48
CA CYS A 28 -15.75 -1.07 -2.83
C CYS A 28 -16.47 0.10 -3.52
N SER A 29 -17.45 0.71 -2.85
CA SER A 29 -18.16 1.90 -3.34
C SER A 29 -17.88 3.15 -2.49
N THR A 30 -18.05 4.33 -3.07
CA THR A 30 -17.89 5.60 -2.35
C THR A 30 -19.08 5.82 -1.40
N PRO A 31 -18.86 6.23 -0.14
CA PRO A 31 -19.95 6.54 0.79
C PRO A 31 -20.97 7.52 0.20
N THR A 32 -22.26 7.20 0.33
CA THR A 32 -23.38 7.95 -0.26
C THR A 32 -23.99 8.99 0.68
N ARG A 33 -23.76 8.85 2.00
CA ARG A 33 -24.28 9.77 3.03
C ARG A 33 -23.77 11.19 2.79
N PRO A 34 -24.62 12.23 2.88
CA PRO A 34 -24.25 13.59 2.51
C PRO A 34 -23.07 14.14 3.31
N GLU A 35 -22.93 13.75 4.58
CA GLU A 35 -21.82 14.14 5.48
C GLU A 35 -20.45 13.56 5.07
N HIS A 36 -20.44 12.46 4.31
CA HIS A 36 -19.23 11.73 3.92
C HIS A 36 -19.07 11.58 2.41
N ARG A 37 -19.99 12.15 1.62
CA ARG A 37 -19.99 12.03 0.17
C ARG A 37 -18.88 12.89 -0.41
N ILE A 38 -18.04 12.28 -1.25
CA ILE A 38 -17.02 13.01 -2.00
C ILE A 38 -17.73 14.04 -2.89
N PRO A 39 -17.34 15.33 -2.85
CA PRO A 39 -17.93 16.35 -3.69
C PRO A 39 -17.84 15.99 -5.18
N ALA A 40 -18.84 16.41 -5.95
CA ALA A 40 -18.79 16.26 -7.40
C ALA A 40 -17.55 16.95 -7.97
N ARG A 41 -16.96 16.36 -9.01
CA ARG A 41 -15.70 16.82 -9.61
C ARG A 41 -15.87 18.25 -10.12
N SER A 42 -15.29 19.22 -9.42
CA SER A 42 -15.16 20.58 -9.91
C SER A 42 -14.07 20.64 -10.99
N LEU A 43 -14.14 21.66 -11.85
CA LEU A 43 -13.04 21.91 -12.80
C LEU A 43 -11.75 22.13 -11.98
N PRO A 44 -10.63 21.51 -12.37
CA PRO A 44 -9.36 21.78 -11.71
C PRO A 44 -9.05 23.28 -11.82
N PRO A 45 -8.31 23.86 -10.85
CA PRO A 45 -7.90 25.25 -10.94
C PRO A 45 -7.14 25.49 -12.27
N PRO A 46 -7.21 26.71 -12.82
CA PRO A 46 -6.50 27.03 -14.05
C PRO A 46 -4.99 26.77 -13.91
N PRO A 47 -4.32 26.35 -14.99
CA PRO A 47 -2.91 26.01 -14.94
C PRO A 47 -2.06 27.20 -14.46
N PRO A 48 -1.01 26.95 -13.66
CA PRO A 48 -0.14 28.00 -13.18
C PRO A 48 0.53 28.73 -14.35
N LYS A 49 0.56 30.06 -14.28
CA LYS A 49 1.21 30.88 -15.31
C LYS A 49 2.69 30.53 -15.38
N LYS A 50 3.18 30.20 -16.59
CA LYS A 50 4.60 29.95 -16.83
C LYS A 50 5.40 31.19 -16.42
N LYS A 51 6.27 31.08 -15.42
CA LYS A 51 7.22 32.15 -15.08
C LYS A 51 8.10 32.40 -16.31
N LYS A 52 8.20 33.66 -16.76
CA LYS A 52 9.22 34.06 -17.73
C LYS A 52 10.56 33.62 -17.15
N ARG A 53 11.35 32.86 -17.91
CA ARG A 53 12.65 32.37 -17.43
C ARG A 53 13.44 33.59 -16.97
N SER A 54 13.80 33.63 -15.68
CA SER A 54 14.76 34.61 -15.18
C SER A 54 16.00 34.54 -16.07
N PRO A 55 16.63 35.67 -16.43
CA PRO A 55 17.90 35.67 -17.16
C PRO A 55 18.96 34.79 -16.48
N PHE A 56 18.84 34.59 -15.15
CA PHE A 56 19.72 33.74 -14.35
C PHE A 56 19.38 32.24 -14.38
N ALA A 57 18.20 31.86 -14.87
CA ALA A 57 17.72 30.46 -14.94
C ALA A 57 17.67 29.91 -16.37
N ALA A 58 17.68 30.77 -17.39
CA ALA A 58 17.73 30.39 -18.80
C ALA A 58 19.16 30.07 -19.26
N GLY A 59 19.86 29.13 -18.61
CA GLY A 59 21.22 28.80 -19.07
C GLY A 59 22.04 27.93 -18.13
N LYS A 60 21.68 27.84 -16.85
CA LYS A 60 22.28 26.88 -15.94
C LYS A 60 21.75 25.49 -16.26
N LYS A 61 22.37 24.83 -17.24
CA LYS A 61 22.31 23.37 -17.36
C LYS A 61 22.66 22.84 -15.97
N ARG A 62 21.73 22.12 -15.34
CA ARG A 62 22.00 21.43 -14.07
C ARG A 62 23.26 20.59 -14.31
N VAL A 63 24.37 20.96 -13.67
CA VAL A 63 25.59 20.15 -13.74
C VAL A 63 25.25 18.85 -13.03
N MET A 64 25.29 17.74 -13.76
CA MET A 64 25.15 16.43 -13.13
C MET A 64 26.30 16.29 -12.12
N PRO A 65 26.00 15.95 -10.85
CA PRO A 65 27.04 15.64 -9.88
C PRO A 65 27.98 14.60 -10.51
N LYS A 66 29.28 14.90 -10.51
CA LYS A 66 30.31 14.10 -11.20
C LYS A 66 30.35 12.65 -10.69
N ASN A 67 29.93 12.46 -9.45
CA ASN A 67 29.91 11.25 -8.66
C ASN A 67 28.49 10.69 -8.48
N GLY A 68 27.54 11.10 -9.33
CA GLY A 68 26.14 10.69 -9.19
C GLY A 68 25.44 11.35 -8.01
N TYR A 69 24.12 11.21 -7.96
CA TYR A 69 23.29 11.75 -6.87
C TYR A 69 23.20 10.81 -5.67
N PHE A 70 23.41 9.52 -5.89
CA PHE A 70 23.32 8.48 -4.88
C PHE A 70 24.66 7.78 -4.79
N ASN A 71 25.30 7.91 -3.64
CA ASN A 71 26.46 7.11 -3.26
C ASN A 71 25.93 6.08 -2.25
N PRO A 72 25.53 4.87 -2.69
CA PRO A 72 25.11 3.85 -1.75
C PRO A 72 26.27 3.54 -0.80
N PRO A 73 26.00 3.30 0.50
CA PRO A 73 26.98 2.66 1.36
C PRO A 73 27.36 1.31 0.78
N ASP A 74 28.57 0.85 1.09
CA ASP A 74 28.96 -0.51 0.71
C ASP A 74 28.01 -1.52 1.36
N LEU A 75 27.47 -2.41 0.54
CA LEU A 75 26.49 -3.39 1.00
C LEU A 75 27.17 -4.42 1.90
N GLU A 76 28.43 -4.77 1.63
CA GLU A 76 29.16 -5.72 2.49
C GLU A 76 29.36 -5.17 3.90
N GLU A 77 29.69 -3.88 4.04
CA GLU A 77 29.77 -3.22 5.34
C GLU A 77 28.43 -3.24 6.09
N LEU A 78 27.33 -2.98 5.38
CA LEU A 78 25.97 -2.95 5.96
C LEU A 78 25.56 -4.33 6.51
N PHE A 79 25.88 -5.41 5.78
CA PHE A 79 25.56 -6.77 6.21
C PHE A 79 26.57 -7.34 7.21
N ALA A 80 27.83 -6.89 7.20
CA ALA A 80 28.85 -7.29 8.17
C ALA A 80 28.59 -6.69 9.57
N MET A 81 27.99 -5.51 9.64
CA MET A 81 27.57 -4.86 10.89
C MET A 81 26.29 -5.46 11.49
N ALA A 82 25.53 -6.24 10.70
CA ALA A 82 24.33 -6.89 11.20
C ALA A 82 24.70 -8.01 12.18
N PRO A 83 24.07 -8.06 13.37
CA PRO A 83 24.26 -9.17 14.30
C PRO A 83 23.96 -10.49 13.58
N ARG A 84 24.91 -11.43 13.59
CA ARG A 84 24.66 -12.81 13.17
C ARG A 84 23.46 -13.31 13.98
N PRO A 85 22.42 -13.90 13.36
CA PRO A 85 21.36 -14.53 14.12
C PRO A 85 22.01 -15.53 15.08
N GLY A 86 21.96 -15.22 16.38
CA GLY A 86 22.29 -16.18 17.42
C GLY A 86 21.36 -17.38 17.32
N PRO A 87 21.60 -18.46 18.09
CA PRO A 87 20.64 -19.54 18.20
C PRO A 87 19.26 -18.94 18.43
N GLY A 88 18.34 -19.24 17.50
CA GLY A 88 17.04 -18.59 17.43
C GLY A 88 16.28 -18.73 18.75
N PRO A 89 15.34 -17.82 19.05
CA PRO A 89 14.59 -17.86 20.28
C PRO A 89 13.88 -19.22 20.44
N ALA A 90 13.89 -19.73 21.68
CA ALA A 90 13.46 -21.09 22.05
C ALA A 90 12.01 -21.44 21.64
N TRP A 91 11.17 -20.46 21.29
CA TRP A 91 9.79 -20.69 20.87
C TRP A 91 9.66 -21.49 19.56
N ARG A 92 10.73 -21.63 18.75
CA ARG A 92 10.74 -22.52 17.58
C ARG A 92 10.77 -24.02 17.90
N LEU A 93 11.00 -24.42 19.15
CA LEU A 93 11.02 -25.82 19.57
C LEU A 93 9.70 -26.32 20.18
N LEU A 94 8.71 -25.44 20.36
CA LEU A 94 7.42 -25.81 20.99
C LEU A 94 6.41 -26.46 20.04
N HIS A 95 6.73 -26.61 18.76
CA HIS A 95 5.83 -27.21 17.75
C HIS A 95 6.41 -28.48 17.10
N ALA A 96 7.38 -29.13 17.75
CA ALA A 96 7.85 -30.47 17.37
C ALA A 96 7.08 -31.56 18.11
#